data_AF-A0A1V9XC57-F1
#
_entry.id   AF-A0A1V9XC57-F1
#
_cell.length_a   1.000
_cell.length_b   1.000
_cell.length_c   1.000
_cell.angle_alpha   90.00
_cell.angle_beta   90.00
_cell.angle_gamma   90.00
#
_symmetry.space_group_name_H-M   'P 1'
#
loop_
_entity.id
_entity.type
_entity.pdbx_description
1 polymer ?
#
loop_
_entity_poly.entity_id
_entity_poly.type
_entity_poly.pdbx_seq_one_letter_code
_entity_poly.pdbx_strand_id
1 'polypeptide(L)'
;MRAFTPTFAARRRSGGLIDQPDCLVGDAIIDKGAKPGSTWCYSVADMFPFKTLLLALVVVALTSASAVLAGPAKDPICTQDGLEKCGAELIMFASGPKVATTAAELKEVCPREQASEKCARDYTNKCLPRLPKGMVTLFLDGVKTEVNGKCKEGHTKNKEFLKHAKCLNENGAKLHGCMSQLVAVLDHTVTKAAAQASSNGKADQKKQLKESCCSFSSMRSCMIDSVKTPCGADTSKFVDNLINGYAGDLLDTVCAAFPATDCGKAAPVIKPGKDAPKNLLSPIARMVTSLQATG
;
A
#
# COMPACT_ATOMS: atom_id res chain seq x y z
N MET A 1 -12.36 31.69 -2.67
CA MET A 1 -12.37 31.29 -4.09
C MET A 1 -12.23 32.55 -4.93
N ARG A 2 -11.06 32.80 -5.52
CA ARG A 2 -10.84 33.93 -6.44
C ARG A 2 -10.54 33.33 -7.81
N ALA A 3 -11.46 33.56 -8.75
CA ALA A 3 -11.29 33.20 -10.15
C ALA A 3 -10.39 34.25 -10.82
N PHE A 4 -9.32 33.79 -11.46
CA PHE A 4 -8.48 34.60 -12.34
C PHE A 4 -8.97 34.39 -13.77
N THR A 5 -9.50 35.44 -14.40
CA THR A 5 -9.68 35.54 -15.85
C THR A 5 -8.58 36.45 -16.40
N PRO A 6 -7.84 36.05 -17.44
CA PRO A 6 -6.93 36.96 -18.13
C PRO A 6 -7.65 37.66 -19.29
N THR A 7 -7.60 38.99 -19.25
CA THR A 7 -7.99 39.92 -20.31
C THR A 7 -6.86 40.00 -21.34
N PHE A 8 -7.14 39.67 -22.62
CA PHE A 8 -6.19 39.90 -23.72
C PHE A 8 -6.45 41.27 -24.35
N ALA A 9 -5.47 42.16 -24.24
CA ALA A 9 -5.44 43.44 -24.94
C ALA A 9 -4.88 43.25 -26.36
N ALA A 10 -5.70 43.54 -27.37
CA ALA A 10 -5.28 43.55 -28.77
C ALA A 10 -4.62 44.90 -29.12
N ARG A 11 -3.36 44.87 -29.56
CA ARG A 11 -2.66 46.04 -30.11
C ARG A 11 -2.67 45.92 -31.64
N ARG A 12 -3.45 46.79 -32.30
CA ARG A 12 -3.38 47.04 -33.75
C ARG A 12 -2.05 47.69 -34.11
N ARG A 13 -1.36 47.19 -35.14
CA ARG A 13 -0.49 48.01 -35.99
C ARG A 13 -0.87 47.79 -37.45
N SER A 14 -1.00 48.91 -38.13
CA SER A 14 -1.41 49.09 -39.50
C SER A 14 -0.22 48.93 -40.46
N GLY A 15 -0.50 48.40 -41.65
CA GLY A 15 0.19 48.77 -42.89
C GLY A 15 1.25 47.81 -43.41
N GLY A 16 1.08 47.38 -44.68
CA GLY A 16 2.18 46.91 -45.54
C GLY A 16 1.91 45.59 -46.24
N LEU A 17 1.29 45.66 -47.42
CA LEU A 17 1.11 44.56 -48.38
C LEU A 17 2.46 44.30 -49.08
N ILE A 18 3.14 43.17 -48.81
CA ILE A 18 4.09 42.55 -49.76
C ILE A 18 3.98 41.04 -49.62
N ASP A 19 3.78 40.40 -50.76
CA ASP A 19 3.50 39.01 -51.04
C ASP A 19 4.82 38.19 -51.05
N GLN A 20 5.05 37.30 -50.08
CA GLN A 20 6.01 36.17 -50.17
C GLN A 20 5.68 35.02 -49.19
N PRO A 21 5.89 33.75 -49.59
CA PRO A 21 5.46 32.55 -48.87
C PRO A 21 6.35 32.17 -47.67
N ASP A 22 5.68 31.66 -46.64
CA ASP A 22 6.21 31.31 -45.32
C ASP A 22 7.34 30.26 -45.34
N CYS A 23 8.52 30.67 -44.85
CA CYS A 23 9.54 29.77 -44.34
C CYS A 23 9.26 29.50 -42.86
N LEU A 24 8.96 28.24 -42.50
CA LEU A 24 8.79 27.82 -41.11
C LEU A 24 10.17 27.69 -40.44
N VAL A 25 10.46 28.59 -39.50
CA VAL A 25 11.57 28.48 -38.54
C VAL A 25 11.10 27.60 -37.39
N GLY A 26 11.64 26.39 -37.28
CA GLY A 26 11.51 25.53 -36.10
C GLY A 26 12.73 25.69 -35.21
N ASP A 27 12.51 26.01 -33.93
CA ASP A 27 13.57 26.05 -32.92
C ASP A 27 14.08 24.64 -32.61
N ALA A 28 15.36 24.39 -32.89
CA ALA A 28 16.05 23.16 -32.54
C ALA A 28 16.57 23.21 -31.09
N ILE A 29 16.20 22.21 -30.30
CA ILE A 29 16.82 21.91 -29.01
C ILE A 29 18.14 21.17 -29.28
N ILE A 30 19.23 21.88 -29.02
CA ILE A 30 20.55 21.46 -28.53
C ILE A 30 21.09 20.10 -29.04
N ASP A 31 21.96 20.16 -30.05
CA ASP A 31 23.08 19.23 -30.18
C ASP A 31 24.40 20.02 -30.19
N LYS A 32 25.36 19.58 -29.36
CA LYS A 32 26.66 20.22 -29.18
C LYS A 32 27.62 19.69 -30.23
N GLY A 33 27.79 20.42 -31.34
CA GLY A 33 28.87 20.07 -32.27
C GLY A 33 28.97 20.74 -33.64
N ALA A 34 28.24 21.82 -33.95
CA ALA A 34 28.28 22.41 -35.30
C ALA A 34 29.00 23.78 -35.34
N LYS A 35 29.98 23.91 -36.25
CA LYS A 35 30.67 25.17 -36.58
C LYS A 35 29.72 26.12 -37.35
N PRO A 36 29.84 27.46 -37.21
CA PRO A 36 28.95 28.41 -37.87
C PRO A 36 29.40 28.69 -39.31
N GLY A 37 28.46 28.68 -40.27
CA GLY A 37 28.67 29.32 -41.59
C GLY A 37 28.41 28.49 -42.85
N SER A 38 27.35 27.67 -42.93
CA SER A 38 26.90 27.13 -44.21
C SER A 38 25.38 27.18 -44.36
N THR A 39 24.91 28.14 -45.14
CA THR A 39 23.53 28.22 -45.62
C THR A 39 23.40 27.28 -46.82
N TRP A 40 22.57 26.24 -46.71
CA TRP A 40 22.23 25.36 -47.84
C TRP A 40 20.82 25.70 -48.30
N CYS A 41 20.70 26.24 -49.52
CA CYS A 41 19.43 26.32 -50.23
C CYS A 41 19.27 25.03 -51.04
N TYR A 42 18.26 24.22 -50.73
CA TYR A 42 17.88 23.11 -51.60
C TYR A 42 16.85 23.58 -52.61
N SER A 43 17.18 23.42 -53.90
CA SER A 43 16.28 23.66 -55.02
C SER A 43 15.30 22.49 -55.15
N VAL A 44 14.00 22.75 -55.05
CA VAL A 44 12.94 21.76 -55.31
C VAL A 44 12.68 21.69 -56.82
N ALA A 45 13.59 21.08 -57.55
CA ALA A 45 13.39 20.77 -58.96
C ALA A 45 14.27 19.60 -59.39
N ASP A 46 13.96 18.40 -58.88
CA ASP A 46 14.31 17.17 -59.60
C ASP A 46 13.25 16.10 -59.35
N MET A 47 12.59 15.76 -60.46
CA MET A 47 11.61 14.69 -60.63
C MET A 47 12.16 13.34 -60.13
N PHE A 48 11.53 12.77 -59.10
CA PHE A 48 11.69 11.35 -58.79
C PHE A 48 10.40 10.58 -59.12
N PRO A 49 10.50 9.43 -59.83
CA PRO A 49 9.34 8.70 -60.31
C PRO A 49 8.57 8.06 -59.16
N PHE A 50 7.24 8.19 -59.22
CA PHE A 50 6.21 7.77 -58.25
C PHE A 50 6.27 6.30 -57.75
N LYS A 51 7.19 5.47 -58.24
CA LYS A 51 7.31 4.03 -57.91
C LYS A 51 8.20 3.73 -56.70
N THR A 52 9.12 4.62 -56.31
CA THR A 52 10.02 4.40 -55.17
C THR A 52 9.43 4.81 -53.81
N LEU A 53 8.35 5.60 -53.81
CA LEU A 53 7.69 6.06 -52.57
C LEU A 53 6.92 4.93 -51.85
N LEU A 54 6.38 3.96 -52.61
CA LEU A 54 5.64 2.81 -52.05
C LEU A 54 6.55 1.80 -51.34
N LEU A 55 7.81 1.65 -51.78
CA LEU A 55 8.77 0.73 -51.15
C LEU A 55 9.36 1.30 -49.85
N ALA A 56 9.56 2.62 -49.76
CA ALA A 56 10.05 3.27 -48.55
C ALA A 56 9.03 3.22 -47.39
N LEU A 57 7.73 3.33 -47.69
CA LEU A 57 6.67 3.20 -46.67
C LEU A 57 6.54 1.78 -46.11
N VAL A 58 6.79 0.75 -46.93
CA VAL A 58 6.77 -0.65 -46.46
C VAL A 58 7.97 -0.97 -45.56
N VAL A 59 9.16 -0.41 -45.83
CA VAL A 59 10.34 -0.64 -44.98
C VAL A 59 10.24 0.09 -43.64
N VAL A 60 9.69 1.31 -43.59
CA VAL A 60 9.44 2.04 -42.32
C VAL A 60 8.31 1.40 -41.49
N ALA A 61 7.34 0.74 -42.15
CA ALA A 61 6.32 -0.05 -41.47
C ALA A 61 6.83 -1.39 -40.91
N LEU A 62 7.96 -1.92 -41.41
CA LEU A 62 8.53 -3.21 -40.99
C LEU A 62 9.62 -3.09 -39.91
N THR A 63 10.23 -1.92 -39.69
CA THR A 63 11.25 -1.74 -38.63
C THR A 63 10.74 -1.09 -37.34
N SER A 64 9.46 -0.70 -37.26
CA SER A 64 8.86 -0.15 -36.02
C SER A 64 8.17 -1.19 -35.14
N ALA A 65 8.22 -2.48 -35.50
CA ALA A 65 7.48 -3.55 -34.84
C ALA A 65 8.24 -4.32 -33.73
N SER A 66 9.29 -3.76 -33.10
CA SER A 66 10.00 -4.45 -32.01
C SER A 66 10.37 -3.59 -30.79
N ALA A 67 9.69 -2.47 -30.57
CA ALA A 67 9.72 -1.78 -29.27
C ALA A 67 8.34 -1.76 -28.62
N VAL A 68 7.67 -2.92 -28.58
CA VAL A 68 6.46 -3.12 -27.76
C VAL A 68 6.90 -3.63 -26.39
N LEU A 69 6.86 -2.71 -25.42
CA LEU A 69 6.55 -2.94 -24.01
C LEU A 69 7.47 -3.90 -23.22
N ALA A 70 8.73 -3.51 -23.01
CA ALA A 70 9.28 -3.71 -21.67
C ALA A 70 8.60 -2.67 -20.76
N GLY A 71 7.45 -3.03 -20.15
CA GLY A 71 6.93 -2.27 -19.02
C GLY A 71 8.02 -2.12 -17.94
N PRO A 72 7.93 -1.14 -17.02
CA PRO A 72 8.90 -1.02 -15.94
C PRO A 72 9.07 -2.39 -15.29
N ALA A 73 10.31 -2.89 -15.24
CA ALA A 73 10.60 -4.18 -14.62
C ALA A 73 9.93 -4.16 -13.24
N LYS A 74 8.92 -5.02 -13.04
CA LYS A 74 8.26 -5.16 -11.74
C LYS A 74 9.37 -5.48 -10.75
N ASP A 75 9.62 -4.56 -9.82
CA ASP A 75 10.64 -4.78 -8.82
C ASP A 75 10.36 -6.11 -8.11
N PRO A 76 11.32 -7.02 -8.01
CA PRO A 76 11.09 -8.34 -7.42
C PRO A 76 10.60 -8.28 -5.97
N ILE A 77 10.80 -7.16 -5.25
CA ILE A 77 10.23 -6.97 -3.92
C ILE A 77 8.73 -6.69 -3.94
N CYS A 78 8.18 -6.15 -5.03
CA CYS A 78 6.77 -5.80 -5.18
C CYS A 78 5.91 -7.02 -5.56
N THR A 79 6.07 -8.09 -4.79
CA THR A 79 5.28 -9.32 -4.84
C THR A 79 4.45 -9.45 -3.58
N GLN A 80 3.39 -10.25 -3.64
CA GLN A 80 2.52 -10.48 -2.48
C GLN A 80 3.29 -11.01 -1.26
N ASP A 81 4.28 -11.88 -1.51
CA ASP A 81 5.18 -12.42 -0.50
C ASP A 81 6.12 -11.36 0.10
N GLY A 82 6.35 -10.25 -0.60
CA GLY A 82 7.29 -9.20 -0.20
C GLY A 82 6.88 -8.54 1.11
N LEU A 83 5.61 -8.15 1.23
CA LEU A 83 5.09 -7.56 2.47
C LEU A 83 4.94 -8.59 3.59
N GLU A 84 4.59 -9.83 3.24
CA GLU A 84 4.49 -10.91 4.21
C GLU A 84 5.83 -11.22 4.87
N LYS A 85 6.94 -11.20 4.10
CA LYS A 85 8.30 -11.37 4.64
C LYS A 85 8.69 -10.27 5.64
N CYS A 86 8.16 -9.06 5.50
CA CYS A 86 8.44 -7.98 6.44
C CYS A 86 7.66 -8.12 7.77
N GLY A 87 6.45 -8.71 7.74
CA GLY A 87 5.45 -8.54 8.79
C GLY A 87 5.43 -9.55 9.94
N ALA A 88 6.21 -10.63 9.85
CA ALA A 88 6.10 -11.76 10.80
C ALA A 88 6.33 -11.35 12.27
N GLU A 89 7.28 -10.45 12.53
CA GLU A 89 7.67 -10.08 13.90
C GLU A 89 6.95 -8.81 14.42
N LEU A 90 6.13 -8.14 13.61
CA LEU A 90 5.64 -6.80 13.97
C LEU A 90 4.48 -6.79 14.95
N ILE A 91 3.60 -7.79 14.87
CA ILE A 91 2.37 -7.83 15.62
C ILE A 91 2.47 -8.92 16.65
N MET A 92 2.35 -8.53 17.92
CA MET A 92 2.39 -9.45 19.04
C MET A 92 1.36 -10.57 18.85
N PHE A 93 1.80 -11.80 19.10
CA PHE A 93 1.01 -13.00 18.94
C PHE A 93 0.54 -13.33 17.51
N ALA A 94 0.98 -12.60 16.47
CA ALA A 94 0.65 -12.96 15.09
C ALA A 94 1.39 -14.22 14.63
N SER A 95 2.70 -14.33 14.90
CA SER A 95 3.53 -15.45 14.44
C SER A 95 3.77 -16.56 15.48
N GLY A 96 3.32 -16.38 16.71
CA GLY A 96 3.44 -17.41 17.74
C GLY A 96 2.97 -17.00 19.13
N PRO A 97 2.95 -17.92 20.09
CA PRO A 97 2.34 -17.70 21.40
C PRO A 97 3.27 -17.05 22.43
N LYS A 98 4.42 -16.49 22.03
CA LYS A 98 5.42 -15.97 22.96
C LYS A 98 5.88 -14.57 22.57
N VAL A 99 6.10 -13.74 23.57
CA VAL A 99 6.73 -12.43 23.50
C VAL A 99 7.89 -12.36 24.49
N ALA A 100 8.79 -11.38 24.30
CA ALA A 100 9.83 -11.08 25.28
C ALA A 100 9.23 -10.72 26.64
N THR A 101 9.80 -11.22 27.72
CA THR A 101 9.37 -11.03 29.11
C THR A 101 10.40 -10.31 29.96
N THR A 102 11.61 -10.11 29.44
CA THR A 102 12.71 -9.46 30.15
C THR A 102 13.34 -8.36 29.30
N ALA A 103 14.04 -7.44 29.97
CA ALA A 103 14.80 -6.39 29.28
C ALA A 103 15.91 -6.97 28.38
N ALA A 104 16.50 -8.10 28.76
CA ALA A 104 17.51 -8.79 27.97
C ALA A 104 16.90 -9.36 26.67
N GLU A 105 15.76 -10.03 26.77
CA GLU A 105 15.04 -10.54 25.59
C GLU A 105 14.59 -9.41 24.65
N LEU A 106 14.15 -8.26 25.21
CA LEU A 106 13.83 -7.09 24.40
C LEU A 106 15.04 -6.55 23.63
N LYS A 107 16.25 -6.57 24.20
CA LYS A 107 17.47 -6.15 23.49
C LYS A 107 17.75 -7.02 22.26
N GLU A 108 17.33 -8.27 22.27
CA GLU A 108 17.46 -9.18 21.12
C GLU A 108 16.34 -9.01 20.10
N VAL A 109 15.09 -8.86 20.56
CA VAL A 109 13.90 -8.83 19.69
C VAL A 109 13.72 -7.48 19.01
N CYS A 110 13.97 -6.39 19.73
CA CYS A 110 13.68 -5.03 19.24
C CYS A 110 14.38 -4.64 17.94
N PRO A 111 15.67 -4.94 17.71
CA PRO A 111 16.31 -4.68 16.43
C PRO A 111 15.61 -5.39 15.25
N ARG A 112 15.07 -6.59 15.46
CA ARG A 112 14.34 -7.34 14.43
C ARG A 112 13.00 -6.70 14.13
N GLU A 113 12.22 -6.33 15.15
CA GLU A 113 10.94 -5.65 14.95
C GLU A 113 11.10 -4.30 14.25
N GLN A 114 12.11 -3.51 14.64
CA GLN A 114 12.40 -2.23 14.00
C GLN A 114 12.84 -2.41 12.53
N ALA A 115 13.64 -3.43 12.23
CA ALA A 115 14.01 -3.77 10.85
C ALA A 115 12.80 -4.23 10.03
N SER A 116 11.91 -5.03 10.62
CA SER A 116 10.65 -5.44 10.02
C SER A 116 9.72 -4.26 9.72
N GLU A 117 9.64 -3.27 10.63
CA GLU A 117 8.81 -2.08 10.45
C GLU A 117 9.32 -1.27 9.26
N LYS A 118 10.65 -1.07 9.22
CA LYS A 118 11.30 -0.40 8.11
C LYS A 118 11.08 -1.15 6.79
N CYS A 119 11.23 -2.47 6.77
CA CYS A 119 10.97 -3.31 5.60
C CYS A 119 9.54 -3.10 5.07
N ALA A 120 8.54 -3.20 5.95
CA ALA A 120 7.14 -3.04 5.58
C ALA A 120 6.86 -1.62 5.06
N ARG A 121 7.47 -0.60 5.66
CA ARG A 121 7.34 0.79 5.21
C ARG A 121 7.98 1.04 3.86
N ASP A 122 9.17 0.49 3.61
CA ASP A 122 9.85 0.60 2.33
C ASP A 122 9.04 -0.08 1.21
N TYR A 123 8.51 -1.29 1.48
CA TYR A 123 7.57 -1.97 0.58
C TYR A 123 6.34 -1.10 0.31
N THR A 124 5.66 -0.61 1.36
CA THR A 124 4.46 0.22 1.24
C THR A 124 4.73 1.48 0.42
N ASN A 125 5.90 2.09 0.58
CA ASN A 125 6.25 3.29 -0.16
C ASN A 125 6.50 3.06 -1.64
N LYS A 126 7.09 1.91 -1.98
CA LYS A 126 7.57 1.56 -3.32
C LYS A 126 6.54 0.81 -4.16
N CYS A 127 5.77 -0.07 -3.52
CA CYS A 127 4.96 -1.07 -4.20
C CYS A 127 3.45 -0.81 -4.12
N LEU A 128 2.98 -0.08 -3.09
CA LEU A 128 1.56 0.17 -2.93
C LEU A 128 1.11 1.46 -3.64
N PRO A 129 -0.03 1.41 -4.38
CA PRO A 129 -0.64 2.59 -4.97
C PRO A 129 -1.27 3.50 -3.90
N ARG A 130 -1.67 4.73 -4.28
CA ARG A 130 -1.98 5.85 -3.36
C ARG A 130 -2.88 5.51 -2.17
N LEU A 131 -4.02 4.85 -2.39
CA LEU A 131 -5.00 4.58 -1.34
C LEU A 131 -4.55 3.44 -0.39
N PRO A 132 -4.16 2.24 -0.86
CA PRO A 132 -3.49 1.22 -0.05
C PRO A 132 -2.28 1.73 0.70
N LYS A 133 -1.45 2.56 0.04
CA LYS A 133 -0.28 3.17 0.67
C LYS A 133 -0.68 4.00 1.88
N GLY A 134 -1.71 4.85 1.76
CA GLY A 134 -2.20 5.66 2.87
C GLY A 134 -2.68 4.82 4.06
N MET A 135 -3.53 3.82 3.81
CA MET A 135 -4.06 2.96 4.87
C MET A 135 -2.98 2.11 5.55
N VAL A 136 -2.09 1.48 4.78
CA VAL A 136 -1.01 0.66 5.35
C VAL A 136 0.00 1.56 6.07
N THR A 137 0.28 2.76 5.58
CA THR A 137 1.15 3.72 6.30
C THR A 137 0.56 4.09 7.65
N LEU A 138 -0.75 4.37 7.72
CA LEU A 138 -1.44 4.70 8.98
C LEU A 138 -1.31 3.57 10.00
N PHE A 139 -1.49 2.31 9.58
CA PHE A 139 -1.24 1.15 10.43
C PHE A 139 0.22 1.05 10.88
N LEU A 140 1.17 1.22 9.95
CA LEU A 140 2.59 1.15 10.27
C LEU A 140 3.06 2.28 11.19
N ASP A 141 2.40 3.43 11.21
CA ASP A 141 2.68 4.52 12.15
C ASP A 141 2.29 4.14 13.59
N GLY A 142 1.15 3.46 13.76
CA GLY A 142 0.75 2.84 15.02
C GLY A 142 1.76 1.77 15.48
N VAL A 143 2.09 0.83 14.59
CA VAL A 143 3.12 -0.20 14.83
C VAL A 143 4.46 0.40 15.25
N LYS A 144 4.96 1.39 14.51
CA LYS A 144 6.21 2.08 14.83
C LYS A 144 6.18 2.71 16.21
N THR A 145 5.05 3.32 16.58
CA THR A 145 4.87 3.97 17.89
C THR A 145 4.87 2.97 19.03
N GLU A 146 4.20 1.83 18.88
CA GLU A 146 4.22 0.74 19.86
C GLU A 146 5.59 0.07 19.98
N VAL A 147 6.20 -0.30 18.84
CA VAL A 147 7.54 -0.92 18.80
C VAL A 147 8.57 -0.01 19.43
N ASN A 148 8.65 1.26 19.02
CA ASN A 148 9.64 2.18 19.60
C ASN A 148 9.40 2.45 21.09
N GLY A 149 8.14 2.56 21.50
CA GLY A 149 7.79 2.75 22.90
C GLY A 149 8.16 1.55 23.77
N LYS A 150 7.93 0.33 23.28
CA LYS A 150 8.30 -0.93 23.93
C LYS A 150 9.82 -1.12 23.96
N CYS A 151 10.51 -0.73 22.90
CA CYS A 151 11.93 -1.00 22.70
C CYS A 151 12.88 0.04 23.32
N LYS A 152 12.35 1.19 23.73
CA LYS A 152 13.14 2.21 24.43
C LYS A 152 13.19 1.93 25.93
N GLU A 153 14.35 1.50 26.42
CA GLU A 153 14.57 1.25 27.85
C GLU A 153 14.18 2.48 28.69
N GLY A 154 13.44 2.25 29.78
CA GLY A 154 12.96 3.32 30.67
C GLY A 154 11.71 4.06 30.21
N HIS A 155 11.28 3.89 28.96
CA HIS A 155 10.02 4.47 28.44
C HIS A 155 8.80 3.86 29.15
N THR A 156 7.70 4.60 29.22
CA THR A 156 6.46 4.15 29.90
C THR A 156 5.92 2.86 29.28
N LYS A 157 5.84 2.79 27.95
CA LYS A 157 5.39 1.58 27.22
C LYS A 157 6.32 0.38 27.41
N ASN A 158 7.64 0.59 27.56
CA ASN A 158 8.58 -0.49 27.87
C ASN A 158 8.30 -1.10 29.25
N LYS A 159 8.12 -0.25 30.27
CA LYS A 159 7.77 -0.68 31.63
C LYS A 159 6.42 -1.38 31.66
N GLU A 160 5.42 -0.81 31.01
CA GLU A 160 4.06 -1.37 30.97
C GLU A 160 4.04 -2.72 30.24
N PHE A 161 4.74 -2.84 29.12
CA PHE A 161 4.89 -4.11 28.41
C PHE A 161 5.51 -5.19 29.31
N LEU A 162 6.66 -4.91 29.93
CA LEU A 162 7.37 -5.88 30.78
C LEU A 162 6.55 -6.31 32.00
N LYS A 163 5.77 -5.39 32.57
CA LYS A 163 4.83 -5.66 33.68
C LYS A 163 3.80 -6.73 33.33
N HIS A 164 3.31 -6.76 32.08
CA HIS A 164 2.26 -7.69 31.65
C HIS A 164 2.79 -8.93 30.92
N ALA A 165 3.99 -8.85 30.32
CA ALA A 165 4.51 -9.84 29.37
C ALA A 165 4.48 -11.30 29.88
N LYS A 166 4.81 -11.55 31.15
CA LYS A 166 4.80 -12.90 31.71
C LYS A 166 3.41 -13.54 31.67
N CYS A 167 2.38 -12.83 32.13
CA CYS A 167 1.00 -13.37 32.13
C CYS A 167 0.44 -13.51 30.71
N LEU A 168 0.85 -12.61 29.79
CA LEU A 168 0.52 -12.75 28.38
C LEU A 168 1.11 -14.05 27.80
N ASN A 169 2.35 -14.41 28.16
CA ASN A 169 2.98 -15.66 27.73
C ASN A 169 2.33 -16.92 28.31
N GLU A 170 1.72 -16.84 29.49
CA GLU A 170 0.94 -17.94 30.10
C GLU A 170 -0.37 -18.18 29.33
N ASN A 171 -0.93 -17.14 28.72
CA ASN A 171 -2.15 -17.19 27.91
C ASN A 171 -1.87 -17.09 26.40
N GLY A 172 -0.60 -17.17 26.01
CA GLY A 172 -0.14 -16.85 24.66
C GLY A 172 -0.73 -17.72 23.56
N ALA A 173 -1.09 -18.98 23.86
CA ALA A 173 -1.78 -19.86 22.91
C ALA A 173 -3.18 -19.35 22.55
N LYS A 174 -3.93 -18.82 23.53
CA LYS A 174 -5.26 -18.22 23.29
C LYS A 174 -5.13 -16.92 22.50
N LEU A 175 -4.19 -16.06 22.91
CA LEU A 175 -3.90 -14.79 22.23
C LEU A 175 -3.49 -15.01 20.77
N HIS A 176 -2.58 -15.96 20.53
CA HIS A 176 -2.20 -16.36 19.17
C HIS A 176 -3.38 -16.95 18.40
N GLY A 177 -4.23 -17.76 19.04
CA GLY A 177 -5.47 -18.25 18.44
C GLY A 177 -6.40 -17.13 17.96
N CYS A 178 -6.59 -16.07 18.75
CA CYS A 178 -7.38 -14.91 18.35
C CYS A 178 -6.80 -14.21 17.11
N MET A 179 -5.47 -14.03 17.07
CA MET A 179 -4.77 -13.42 15.93
C MET A 179 -4.80 -14.30 14.67
N SER A 180 -4.54 -15.60 14.81
CA SER A 180 -4.58 -16.55 13.70
C SER A 180 -5.98 -16.65 13.09
N GLN A 181 -7.02 -16.59 13.93
CA GLN A 181 -8.41 -16.53 13.47
C GLN A 181 -8.69 -15.24 12.68
N LEU A 182 -8.20 -14.08 13.13
CA LEU A 182 -8.34 -12.83 12.38
C LEU A 182 -7.66 -12.92 11.01
N VAL A 183 -6.42 -13.40 10.96
CA VAL A 183 -5.67 -13.54 9.70
C VAL A 183 -6.39 -14.49 8.74
N ALA A 184 -6.91 -15.62 9.24
CA ALA A 184 -7.68 -16.57 8.44
C ALA A 184 -8.96 -15.96 7.86
N VAL A 185 -9.70 -15.17 8.66
CA VAL A 185 -10.91 -14.50 8.15
C VAL A 185 -10.57 -13.45 7.10
N LEU A 186 -9.58 -12.60 7.35
CA LEU A 186 -9.20 -11.57 6.38
C LEU A 186 -8.70 -12.18 5.06
N ASP A 187 -7.89 -13.23 5.12
CA ASP A 187 -7.43 -13.91 3.91
C ASP A 187 -8.59 -14.56 3.15
N HIS A 188 -9.53 -15.20 3.86
CA HIS A 188 -10.73 -15.76 3.25
C HIS A 188 -11.61 -14.67 2.61
N THR A 189 -11.83 -13.54 3.29
CA THR A 189 -12.62 -12.41 2.76
C THR A 189 -11.99 -11.86 1.48
N VAL A 190 -10.65 -11.69 1.45
CA VAL A 190 -9.92 -11.21 0.27
C VAL A 190 -9.94 -12.22 -0.87
N THR A 191 -9.72 -13.50 -0.59
CA THR A 191 -9.70 -14.55 -1.61
C THR A 191 -11.08 -14.73 -2.24
N LYS A 192 -12.14 -14.67 -1.42
CA LYS A 192 -13.52 -14.64 -1.90
C LYS A 192 -13.79 -13.40 -2.74
N ALA A 193 -13.30 -12.23 -2.34
CA ALA A 193 -13.43 -10.99 -3.12
C ALA A 193 -12.82 -11.13 -4.52
N ALA A 194 -11.62 -11.71 -4.60
CA ALA A 194 -10.93 -11.94 -5.88
C ALA A 194 -11.67 -12.93 -6.78
N ALA A 195 -12.25 -13.99 -6.19
CA ALA A 195 -13.06 -14.96 -6.94
C ALA A 195 -14.41 -14.39 -7.40
N GLN A 196 -14.95 -13.42 -6.68
CA GLN A 196 -16.25 -12.79 -6.92
C GLN A 196 -16.12 -11.44 -7.64
N ALA A 197 -15.29 -11.35 -8.69
CA ALA A 197 -15.16 -10.16 -9.55
C ALA A 197 -16.45 -9.86 -10.35
N SER A 198 -17.55 -9.65 -9.64
CA SER A 198 -18.93 -9.60 -10.08
C SER A 198 -19.41 -8.16 -10.30
N SER A 199 -20.47 -8.01 -11.08
CA SER A 199 -21.11 -6.76 -11.54
C SER A 199 -21.64 -5.83 -10.44
N ASN A 200 -21.60 -6.23 -9.16
CA ASN A 200 -22.07 -5.46 -8.00
C ASN A 200 -20.92 -4.91 -7.11
N GLY A 201 -19.77 -4.57 -7.72
CA GLY A 201 -18.51 -4.24 -7.04
C GLY A 201 -18.61 -3.43 -5.74
N LYS A 202 -19.35 -2.31 -5.70
CA LYS A 202 -19.45 -1.47 -4.49
C LYS A 202 -20.19 -2.13 -3.32
N ALA A 203 -21.23 -2.92 -3.59
CA ALA A 203 -21.99 -3.60 -2.54
C ALA A 203 -21.17 -4.74 -1.92
N ASP A 204 -20.42 -5.46 -2.75
CA ASP A 204 -19.53 -6.52 -2.31
C ASP A 204 -18.34 -5.98 -1.51
N GLN A 205 -17.78 -4.83 -1.90
CA GLN A 205 -16.75 -4.14 -1.12
C GLN A 205 -17.24 -3.69 0.25
N LYS A 206 -18.43 -3.09 0.33
CA LYS A 206 -19.04 -2.68 1.60
C LYS A 206 -19.22 -3.89 2.53
N LYS A 207 -19.64 -5.03 1.97
CA LYS A 207 -19.80 -6.28 2.70
C LYS A 207 -18.46 -6.84 3.20
N GLN A 208 -17.42 -6.81 2.36
CA GLN A 208 -16.06 -7.25 2.71
C GLN A 208 -15.46 -6.38 3.82
N LEU A 209 -15.60 -5.05 3.72
CA LEU A 209 -15.19 -4.12 4.77
C LEU A 209 -15.93 -4.39 6.08
N LYS A 210 -17.26 -4.57 6.04
CA LYS A 210 -18.06 -4.92 7.22
C LYS A 210 -17.57 -6.21 7.88
N GLU A 211 -17.36 -7.27 7.09
CA GLU A 211 -16.87 -8.57 7.59
C GLU A 211 -15.49 -8.43 8.26
N SER A 212 -14.61 -7.63 7.67
CA SER A 212 -13.27 -7.37 8.20
C SER A 212 -13.30 -6.58 9.50
N CYS A 213 -14.07 -5.50 9.56
CA CYS A 213 -14.26 -4.69 10.76
C CYS A 213 -14.85 -5.50 11.92
N CYS A 214 -15.85 -6.34 11.63
CA CYS A 214 -16.44 -7.22 12.64
C CYS A 214 -15.46 -8.30 13.12
N SER A 215 -14.58 -8.78 12.26
CA SER A 215 -13.54 -9.74 12.62
C SER A 215 -12.48 -9.11 13.51
N PHE A 216 -12.09 -7.85 13.25
CA PHE A 216 -11.22 -7.08 14.15
C PHE A 216 -11.86 -6.87 15.52
N SER A 217 -13.14 -6.49 15.58
CA SER A 217 -13.86 -6.37 16.85
C SER A 217 -13.90 -7.70 17.61
N SER A 218 -14.16 -8.80 16.92
CA SER A 218 -14.19 -10.15 17.51
C SER A 218 -12.82 -10.57 18.03
N MET A 219 -11.75 -10.30 17.28
CA MET A 219 -10.37 -10.54 17.70
C MET A 219 -10.02 -9.75 18.96
N ARG A 220 -10.40 -8.47 19.00
CA ARG A 220 -10.17 -7.62 20.16
C ARG A 220 -10.84 -8.17 21.43
N SER A 221 -12.13 -8.49 21.35
CA SER A 221 -12.86 -9.12 22.47
C SER A 221 -12.21 -10.44 22.89
N CYS A 222 -11.85 -11.30 21.93
CA CYS A 222 -11.16 -12.57 22.20
C CYS A 222 -9.86 -12.38 22.98
N MET A 223 -9.01 -11.40 22.59
CA MET A 223 -7.75 -11.15 23.28
C MET A 223 -7.96 -10.60 24.69
N ILE A 224 -8.90 -9.67 24.87
CA ILE A 224 -9.23 -9.07 26.18
C ILE A 224 -9.78 -10.14 27.13
N ASP A 225 -10.75 -10.94 26.67
CA ASP A 225 -11.38 -11.98 27.48
C ASP A 225 -10.39 -13.10 27.84
N SER A 226 -9.42 -13.39 26.97
CA SER A 226 -8.37 -14.39 27.21
C SER A 226 -7.48 -14.04 28.40
N VAL A 227 -7.37 -12.76 28.78
CA VAL A 227 -6.50 -12.30 29.87
C VAL A 227 -7.26 -11.69 31.05
N LYS A 228 -8.53 -11.34 30.88
CA LYS A 228 -9.34 -10.63 31.89
C LYS A 228 -9.40 -11.35 33.23
N THR A 229 -9.75 -12.64 33.24
CA THR A 229 -9.80 -13.46 34.46
C THR A 229 -8.42 -13.92 34.92
N PRO A 230 -7.54 -14.50 34.08
CA PRO A 230 -6.27 -15.05 34.56
C PRO A 230 -5.21 -13.99 34.89
N CYS A 231 -5.24 -12.82 34.26
CA CYS A 231 -4.24 -11.76 34.44
C CYS A 231 -4.78 -10.47 35.09
N GLY A 232 -6.10 -10.40 35.33
CA GLY A 232 -6.77 -9.24 35.92
C GLY A 232 -7.10 -8.10 34.95
N ALA A 233 -7.90 -7.16 35.45
CA ALA A 233 -8.44 -6.05 34.66
C ALA A 233 -7.36 -5.13 34.07
N ASP A 234 -6.26 -4.92 34.80
CA ASP A 234 -5.14 -4.08 34.36
C ASP A 234 -4.47 -4.63 33.09
N THR A 235 -4.20 -5.94 33.06
CA THR A 235 -3.66 -6.61 31.86
C THR A 235 -4.65 -6.57 30.71
N SER A 236 -5.96 -6.72 30.97
CA SER A 236 -6.97 -6.62 29.93
C SER A 236 -7.04 -5.22 29.31
N LYS A 237 -6.87 -4.17 30.13
CA LYS A 237 -6.79 -2.78 29.67
C LYS A 237 -5.49 -2.53 28.88
N PHE A 238 -4.38 -3.11 29.32
CA PHE A 238 -3.12 -3.06 28.56
C PHE A 238 -3.30 -3.66 27.16
N VAL A 239 -3.91 -4.84 27.04
CA VAL A 239 -4.19 -5.48 25.74
C VAL A 239 -5.10 -4.61 24.87
N ASP A 240 -6.15 -4.03 25.46
CA ASP A 240 -7.06 -3.13 24.76
C ASP A 240 -6.35 -1.88 24.20
N ASN A 241 -5.52 -1.24 25.03
CA ASN A 241 -4.72 -0.09 24.64
C ASN A 241 -3.67 -0.43 23.59
N LEU A 242 -3.08 -1.62 23.66
CA LEU A 242 -2.09 -2.09 22.69
C LEU A 242 -2.73 -2.28 21.30
N ILE A 243 -3.93 -2.88 21.25
CA ILE A 243 -4.68 -3.04 19.98
C ILE A 243 -5.04 -1.67 19.40
N ASN A 244 -5.53 -0.75 20.23
CA ASN A 244 -5.75 0.64 19.84
C ASN A 244 -4.48 1.31 19.32
N GLY A 245 -3.33 1.09 19.98
CA GLY A 245 -2.06 1.66 19.58
C GLY A 245 -1.56 1.16 18.22
N TYR A 246 -1.82 -0.11 17.89
CA TYR A 246 -1.47 -0.67 16.58
C TYR A 246 -2.38 -0.20 15.45
N ALA A 247 -3.70 -0.24 15.67
CA ALA A 247 -4.68 -0.17 14.58
C ALA A 247 -5.80 0.85 14.78
N GLY A 248 -5.85 1.57 15.90
CA GLY A 248 -6.93 2.48 16.28
C GLY A 248 -7.26 3.48 15.17
N ASP A 249 -6.28 4.29 14.75
CA ASP A 249 -6.48 5.30 13.70
C ASP A 249 -6.94 4.68 12.37
N LEU A 250 -6.39 3.52 12.01
CA LEU A 250 -6.82 2.80 10.80
C LEU A 250 -8.26 2.35 10.93
N LEU A 251 -8.62 1.70 12.03
CA LEU A 251 -9.96 1.17 12.28
C LEU A 251 -10.98 2.31 12.40
N ASP A 252 -10.66 3.41 13.05
CA ASP A 252 -11.51 4.59 13.12
C ASP A 252 -11.74 5.19 11.73
N THR A 253 -10.75 5.09 10.83
CA THR A 253 -10.88 5.55 9.45
C THR A 253 -11.74 4.61 8.60
N VAL A 254 -11.50 3.29 8.64
CA VAL A 254 -12.10 2.32 7.71
C VAL A 254 -13.37 1.66 8.24
N CYS A 255 -13.53 1.59 9.56
CA CYS A 255 -14.63 0.92 10.25
C CYS A 255 -15.64 1.88 10.89
N ALA A 256 -15.50 3.20 10.72
CA ALA A 256 -16.46 4.17 11.26
C ALA A 256 -17.94 3.87 10.90
N ALA A 257 -18.17 3.33 9.70
CA ALA A 257 -19.51 2.95 9.23
C ALA A 257 -20.00 1.57 9.70
N PHE A 258 -19.18 0.84 10.47
CA PHE A 258 -19.42 -0.54 10.91
C PHE A 258 -19.08 -0.69 12.40
N PRO A 259 -19.82 -0.04 13.31
CA PRO A 259 -19.60 -0.17 14.74
C PRO A 259 -19.78 -1.63 15.18
N ALA A 260 -19.09 -2.01 16.27
CA ALA A 260 -19.14 -3.38 16.79
C ALA A 260 -20.57 -3.87 17.10
N THR A 261 -21.50 -2.96 17.43
CA THR A 261 -22.92 -3.25 17.66
C THR A 261 -23.64 -3.77 16.41
N ASP A 262 -23.15 -3.42 15.22
CA ASP A 262 -23.74 -3.81 13.94
C ASP A 262 -23.19 -5.14 13.42
N CYS A 263 -22.24 -5.70 14.16
CA CYS A 263 -21.70 -7.03 13.94
C CYS A 263 -22.68 -8.05 14.53
N GLY A 264 -23.19 -8.94 13.68
CA GLY A 264 -24.00 -10.07 14.11
C GLY A 264 -23.18 -11.05 14.97
N LYS A 265 -23.71 -12.27 15.15
CA LYS A 265 -22.98 -13.34 15.87
C LYS A 265 -21.55 -13.49 15.33
N ALA A 266 -20.62 -13.80 16.25
CA ALA A 266 -19.18 -13.84 16.02
C ALA A 266 -18.79 -14.39 14.64
N ALA A 267 -17.81 -13.75 14.00
CA ALA A 267 -17.28 -14.17 12.71
C ALA A 267 -17.01 -15.69 12.71
N PRO A 268 -17.35 -16.40 11.62
CA PRO A 268 -17.20 -17.85 11.57
C PRO A 268 -15.76 -18.23 11.91
N VAL A 269 -15.58 -19.26 12.75
CA VAL A 269 -14.25 -19.80 13.04
C VAL A 269 -13.71 -20.44 11.76
N ILE A 270 -12.59 -19.92 11.24
CA ILE A 270 -11.99 -20.38 9.99
C ILE A 270 -10.69 -21.07 10.36
N LYS A 271 -10.58 -22.35 10.00
CA LYS A 271 -9.29 -23.04 10.11
C LYS A 271 -8.35 -22.49 9.05
N PRO A 272 -7.16 -21.99 9.41
CA PRO A 272 -6.18 -21.54 8.44
C PRO A 272 -5.88 -22.65 7.42
N GLY A 273 -5.90 -22.33 6.13
CA GLY A 273 -5.43 -23.23 5.08
C GLY A 273 -3.91 -23.48 5.19
N LYS A 274 -3.40 -24.47 4.47
CA LYS A 274 -1.94 -24.77 4.46
C LYS A 274 -1.08 -23.60 3.96
N ASP A 275 -1.65 -22.75 3.12
CA ASP A 275 -1.00 -21.58 2.53
C ASP A 275 -1.50 -20.25 3.14
N ALA A 276 -2.09 -20.30 4.34
CA ALA A 276 -2.60 -19.10 5.00
C ALA A 276 -1.45 -18.11 5.28
N PRO A 277 -1.70 -16.80 5.11
CA PRO A 277 -0.70 -15.78 5.42
C PRO A 277 -0.22 -15.91 6.86
N LYS A 278 1.07 -15.70 7.08
CA LYS A 278 1.68 -15.78 8.41
C LYS A 278 1.50 -14.50 9.22
N ASN A 279 1.03 -13.41 8.60
CA ASN A 279 0.77 -12.15 9.28
C ASN A 279 -0.35 -11.34 8.63
N LEU A 280 -0.72 -10.27 9.33
CA LEU A 280 -1.87 -9.41 9.04
C LEU A 280 -1.65 -8.48 7.84
N LEU A 281 -0.39 -8.18 7.47
CA LEU A 281 -0.10 -7.15 6.48
C LEU A 281 -0.52 -7.56 5.06
N SER A 282 -0.33 -8.83 4.69
CA SER A 282 -0.64 -9.34 3.35
C SER A 282 -2.16 -9.28 3.07
N PRO A 283 -3.06 -9.79 3.92
CA PRO A 283 -4.50 -9.62 3.76
C PRO A 283 -4.95 -8.15 3.68
N ILE A 284 -4.41 -7.28 4.54
CA ILE A 284 -4.75 -5.84 4.51
C ILE A 284 -4.36 -5.24 3.16
N ALA A 285 -3.13 -5.45 2.69
CA ALA A 285 -2.68 -4.87 1.43
C ALA A 285 -3.53 -5.34 0.23
N ARG A 286 -3.88 -6.63 0.19
CA ARG A 286 -4.74 -7.18 -0.88
C ARG A 286 -6.16 -6.61 -0.83
N MET A 287 -6.73 -6.51 0.37
CA MET A 287 -8.06 -5.93 0.57
C MET A 287 -8.11 -4.49 0.07
N VAL A 288 -7.12 -3.68 0.42
CA VAL A 288 -7.14 -2.29 -0.03
C VAL A 288 -6.85 -2.17 -1.53
N THR A 289 -6.05 -3.08 -2.09
CA THR A 289 -5.81 -3.13 -3.54
C THR A 289 -7.09 -3.50 -4.31
N SER A 290 -7.91 -4.43 -3.81
CA SER A 290 -9.18 -4.78 -4.45
C SER A 290 -10.19 -3.64 -4.41
N LEU A 291 -10.11 -2.75 -3.41
CA LEU A 291 -10.92 -1.53 -3.35
C LEU A 291 -10.62 -0.53 -4.48
N GLN A 292 -9.41 -0.57 -5.06
CA GLN A 292 -9.02 0.35 -6.13
C GLN A 292 -9.32 -0.15 -7.54
N ALA A 293 -9.40 -1.47 -7.76
CA ALA A 293 -9.57 -2.05 -9.09
C ALA A 293 -10.95 -1.82 -9.74
N THR A 294 -11.85 -1.11 -9.08
CA THR A 294 -13.25 -0.86 -9.49
C THR A 294 -13.64 0.63 -9.43
N GLY A 295 -12.65 1.51 -9.25
CA GLY A 295 -12.81 2.97 -9.27
C GLY A 295 -12.40 3.58 -10.60
#